data_AF-A0AA38U2M9-F1
#
_entry.id   AF-A0AA38U2M9-F1
#
_cell.length_a   1.000
_cell.length_b   1.000
_cell.length_c   1.000
_cell.angle_alpha   90.00
_cell.angle_beta   90.00
_cell.angle_gamma   90.00
#
_symmetry.space_group_name_H-M   'P 1'
#
loop_
_entity.id
_entity.type
_entity.pdbx_description
1 polymer ?
#
loop_
_entity_poly.entity_id
_entity_poly.type
_entity_poly.pdbx_seq_one_letter_code
_entity_poly.pdbx_strand_id
1 'polypeptide(L)'
;AAGIKWFSDAFHFLNIGLGSRYIALLSLWVELERMHGWQTTRINLPKSHRPLEFDTWIRYGRYGKAIVIPLTRLKNFAEEFCAWWAFLQPNWRTFGEDKRPLPIIQFEDDWKSLDYFGVNGWFSLLAGIKWWGESLKQADDSGWNEELREWEFIIEDMAKMLDGLISYKKTHATSSN
;
A
#
# COMPACT_ATOMS: atom_id res chain seq x y z
N ALA A 1 8.72 -16.47 -17.98
CA ALA A 1 7.64 -15.54 -18.40
C ALA A 1 7.88 -14.17 -17.79
N ALA A 2 7.67 -13.08 -18.53
CA ALA A 2 7.93 -11.70 -18.07
C ALA A 2 7.21 -11.32 -16.76
N GLY A 3 6.07 -11.95 -16.45
CA GLY A 3 5.33 -11.80 -15.18
C GLY A 3 6.14 -12.13 -13.92
N ILE A 4 7.00 -13.14 -13.97
CA ILE A 4 7.79 -13.53 -12.79
C ILE A 4 8.92 -12.53 -12.52
N LYS A 5 9.47 -11.91 -13.57
CA LYS A 5 10.61 -11.00 -13.42
C LYS A 5 10.22 -9.72 -12.68
N TRP A 6 9.13 -9.05 -13.10
CA TRP A 6 8.72 -7.80 -12.43
C TRP A 6 8.39 -8.03 -10.95
N PHE A 7 7.72 -9.15 -10.64
CA PHE A 7 7.35 -9.48 -9.27
C PHE A 7 8.60 -9.77 -8.43
N SER A 8 9.57 -10.50 -8.99
CA SER A 8 10.85 -10.75 -8.30
C SER A 8 11.60 -9.45 -7.99
N ASP A 9 11.67 -8.52 -8.94
CA ASP A 9 12.30 -7.20 -8.75
C ASP A 9 11.54 -6.37 -7.68
N ALA A 10 10.20 -6.40 -7.72
CA ALA A 10 9.33 -5.72 -6.75
C ALA A 10 9.44 -6.32 -5.34
N PHE A 11 9.45 -7.64 -5.22
CA PHE A 11 9.59 -8.35 -3.95
C PHE A 11 10.95 -8.07 -3.32
N HIS A 12 12.05 -8.15 -4.08
CA HIS A 12 13.37 -7.77 -3.57
C HIS A 12 13.42 -6.32 -3.08
N PHE A 13 12.75 -5.41 -3.80
CA PHE A 13 12.65 -4.02 -3.38
C PHE A 13 11.84 -3.85 -2.09
N LEU A 14 10.74 -4.57 -1.90
CA LEU A 14 9.89 -4.44 -0.71
C LEU A 14 10.36 -5.26 0.50
N ASN A 15 11.08 -6.36 0.30
CA ASN A 15 11.44 -7.30 1.35
C ASN A 15 12.56 -6.77 2.26
N ILE A 16 12.22 -5.80 3.11
CA ILE A 16 13.12 -5.16 4.07
C ILE A 16 12.59 -5.28 5.51
N GLY A 17 13.50 -5.23 6.49
CA GLY A 17 13.16 -5.34 7.91
C GLY A 17 12.58 -4.05 8.50
N LEU A 18 11.27 -3.86 8.35
CA LEU A 18 10.47 -2.79 8.96
C LEU A 18 9.52 -3.28 10.07
N GLY A 19 9.65 -4.53 10.53
CA GLY A 19 8.84 -5.09 11.60
C GLY A 19 7.72 -6.02 11.13
N SER A 20 7.07 -6.70 12.07
CA SER A 20 6.14 -7.80 11.80
C SER A 20 4.86 -7.35 11.08
N ARG A 21 4.31 -6.17 11.43
CA ARG A 21 3.12 -5.62 10.76
C ARG A 21 3.35 -5.38 9.27
N TYR A 22 4.52 -4.83 8.93
CA TYR A 22 4.92 -4.63 7.53
C TYR A 22 5.08 -5.96 6.78
N ILE A 23 5.71 -6.95 7.41
CA ILE A 23 5.87 -8.30 6.82
C ILE A 23 4.52 -8.99 6.60
N ALA A 24 3.55 -8.80 7.50
CA ALA A 24 2.20 -9.32 7.34
C ALA A 24 1.51 -8.69 6.11
N LEU A 25 1.59 -7.36 5.95
CA LEU A 25 1.07 -6.67 4.76
C LEU A 25 1.77 -7.14 3.48
N LEU A 26 3.10 -7.30 3.50
CA LEU A 26 3.87 -7.82 2.36
C LEU A 26 3.40 -9.22 1.97
N SER A 27 3.15 -10.09 2.95
CA SER A 27 2.68 -11.46 2.71
C SER A 27 1.29 -11.50 2.06
N LEU A 28 0.38 -10.63 2.49
CA LEU A 28 -0.93 -10.47 1.85
C LEU A 28 -0.80 -9.96 0.42
N TRP A 29 0.12 -9.02 0.15
CA TRP A 29 0.38 -8.56 -1.21
C TRP A 29 0.90 -9.68 -2.12
N VAL A 30 1.82 -10.52 -1.62
CA VAL A 30 2.27 -11.71 -2.37
C VAL A 30 1.11 -12.62 -2.72
N GLU A 31 0.16 -12.84 -1.79
CA GLU A 31 -1.02 -13.65 -2.03
C GLU A 31 -1.93 -13.05 -3.11
N LEU A 32 -2.19 -11.74 -3.08
CA LEU A 32 -2.96 -11.06 -4.12
C LEU A 32 -2.31 -11.25 -5.49
N GLU A 33 -1.01 -10.98 -5.62
CA GLU A 33 -0.30 -11.12 -6.91
C GLU A 33 -0.26 -12.57 -7.40
N ARG A 34 -0.18 -13.53 -6.47
CA ARG A 34 -0.26 -14.97 -6.77
C ARG A 34 -1.62 -15.34 -7.36
N MET A 35 -2.71 -14.85 -6.78
CA MET A 35 -4.08 -15.08 -7.29
C MET A 35 -4.28 -14.54 -8.71
N HIS A 36 -3.54 -13.49 -9.07
CA HIS A 36 -3.53 -12.91 -10.41
C HIS A 36 -2.44 -13.50 -11.33
N GLY A 37 -1.76 -14.57 -10.92
CA GLY A 37 -0.75 -15.24 -11.73
C GLY A 37 0.43 -14.33 -12.10
N TRP A 38 0.78 -13.37 -11.23
CA TRP A 38 1.89 -12.43 -11.43
C TRP A 38 1.72 -11.58 -12.69
N GLN A 39 0.48 -11.33 -13.11
CA GLN A 39 0.18 -10.49 -14.25
C GLN A 39 0.33 -9.01 -13.89
N THR A 40 0.42 -8.17 -14.92
CA THR A 40 0.41 -6.71 -14.75
C THR A 40 -0.70 -6.12 -15.59
N THR A 41 -1.29 -5.03 -15.11
CA THR A 41 -2.32 -4.27 -15.81
C THR A 41 -1.82 -2.88 -16.16
N ARG A 42 -2.35 -2.33 -17.25
CA ARG A 42 -2.15 -0.92 -17.65
C ARG A 42 -3.02 0.04 -16.83
N ILE A 43 -3.99 -0.49 -16.09
CA ILE A 43 -4.86 0.28 -15.22
C ILE A 43 -4.02 0.73 -14.01
N ASN A 44 -4.08 2.03 -13.71
CA ASN A 44 -3.31 2.64 -12.63
C ASN A 44 -4.25 3.00 -11.49
N LEU A 45 -3.75 2.91 -10.26
CA LEU A 45 -4.39 3.56 -9.13
C LEU A 45 -4.66 5.04 -9.46
N PRO A 46 -5.84 5.57 -9.08
CA PRO A 46 -6.15 6.99 -9.18
C PRO A 46 -5.04 7.88 -8.61
N LYS A 47 -4.80 9.01 -9.28
CA LYS A 47 -3.70 9.93 -8.93
C LYS A 47 -4.09 11.02 -7.92
N SER A 48 -5.39 11.20 -7.65
CA SER A 48 -5.86 12.22 -6.71
C SER A 48 -5.21 12.01 -5.35
N HIS A 49 -4.69 13.10 -4.76
CA HIS A 49 -3.97 13.10 -3.48
C HIS A 49 -2.66 12.29 -3.42
N ARG A 50 -2.23 11.65 -4.53
CA ARG A 50 -1.02 10.85 -4.54
C ARG A 50 0.23 11.73 -4.28
N PRO A 51 1.13 11.34 -3.33
CA PRO A 51 2.36 12.08 -3.10
C PRO A 51 3.23 12.22 -4.36
N LEU A 52 3.93 13.36 -4.51
CA LEU A 52 4.75 13.67 -5.69
C LEU A 52 5.90 12.67 -5.92
N GLU A 53 6.38 12.04 -4.86
CA GLU A 53 7.41 11.00 -4.89
C GLU A 53 7.05 9.86 -5.84
N PHE A 54 5.77 9.51 -5.93
CA PHE A 54 5.30 8.47 -6.84
C PHE A 54 5.53 8.82 -8.30
N ASP A 55 5.28 10.08 -8.69
CA ASP A 55 5.52 10.53 -10.06
C ASP A 55 7.00 10.47 -10.41
N THR A 56 7.85 10.87 -9.47
CA THR A 56 9.30 10.77 -9.62
C THR A 56 9.73 9.31 -9.73
N TRP A 57 9.31 8.46 -8.80
CA TRP A 57 9.64 7.04 -8.77
C TRP A 57 9.24 6.33 -10.06
N ILE A 58 8.00 6.51 -10.52
CA ILE A 58 7.49 5.90 -11.75
C ILE A 58 8.25 6.42 -12.97
N ARG A 59 8.49 7.74 -13.06
CA ARG A 59 9.23 8.35 -14.17
C ARG A 59 10.66 7.81 -14.32
N TYR A 60 11.33 7.52 -13.21
CA TYR A 60 12.68 6.92 -13.21
C TYR A 60 12.66 5.39 -13.27
N GLY A 61 11.56 4.78 -13.74
CA GLY A 61 11.46 3.34 -13.90
C GLY A 61 11.50 2.55 -12.60
N ARG A 62 11.15 3.20 -11.47
CA ARG A 62 11.06 2.68 -10.09
C ARG A 62 12.40 2.31 -9.46
N TYR A 63 13.29 1.69 -10.22
CA TYR A 63 14.59 1.22 -9.74
C TYR A 63 15.75 2.12 -10.20
N GLY A 64 15.51 3.07 -11.11
CA GLY A 64 16.54 3.97 -11.63
C GLY A 64 16.92 5.09 -10.67
N LYS A 65 16.09 5.38 -9.66
CA LYS A 65 16.37 6.37 -8.62
C LYS A 65 15.73 5.96 -7.30
N ALA A 66 16.53 5.88 -6.25
CA ALA A 66 16.03 5.68 -4.89
C ALA A 66 15.21 6.90 -4.44
N ILE A 67 14.05 6.66 -3.84
CA ILE A 67 13.27 7.67 -3.14
C ILE A 67 13.65 7.62 -1.67
N VAL A 68 13.95 8.79 -1.11
CA VAL A 68 14.21 8.98 0.31
C VAL A 68 13.33 10.15 0.74
N ILE A 69 12.50 9.94 1.76
CA ILE A 69 11.69 11.02 2.32
C ILE A 69 12.55 11.73 3.37
N PRO A 70 12.97 12.99 3.14
CA PRO A 70 13.73 13.70 4.16
C PRO A 70 12.85 13.93 5.39
N LEU A 71 13.43 13.91 6.59
CA LEU A 71 12.69 14.12 7.85
C LEU A 71 11.88 15.43 7.84
N THR A 72 12.40 16.48 7.20
CA THR A 72 11.69 17.77 7.04
C THR A 72 10.40 17.68 6.22
N ARG A 73 10.21 16.63 5.42
CA ARG A 73 9.03 16.38 4.59
C ARG A 73 8.21 15.18 5.08
N LEU A 74 8.68 14.45 6.09
CA LEU A 74 8.07 13.19 6.52
C LEU A 74 6.61 13.36 6.92
N LYS A 75 6.31 14.41 7.69
CA LYS A 75 4.94 14.74 8.09
C LYS A 75 4.02 15.02 6.90
N ASN A 76 4.46 15.85 5.95
CA ASN A 76 3.66 16.15 4.75
C ASN A 76 3.47 14.90 3.89
N PHE A 77 4.50 14.07 3.75
CA PHE A 77 4.39 12.80 3.03
C PHE A 77 3.37 11.87 3.69
N ALA A 78 3.40 11.74 5.03
CA ALA A 78 2.43 10.97 5.79
C ALA A 78 0.99 11.46 5.55
N GLU A 79 0.76 12.78 5.65
CA GLU A 79 -0.55 13.39 5.42
C GLU A 79 -1.05 13.17 3.97
N GLU A 80 -0.18 13.38 2.97
CA GLU A 80 -0.48 13.12 1.55
C GLU A 80 -0.79 11.62 1.32
N PHE A 81 -0.01 10.72 1.91
CA PHE A 81 -0.21 9.29 1.78
C PHE A 81 -1.52 8.84 2.43
N CYS A 82 -1.83 9.31 3.64
CA CYS A 82 -3.10 9.01 4.31
C CYS A 82 -4.29 9.54 3.51
N ALA A 83 -4.20 10.76 2.95
CA ALA A 83 -5.24 11.31 2.09
C ALA A 83 -5.44 10.49 0.81
N TRP A 84 -4.35 10.02 0.20
CA TRP A 84 -4.42 9.11 -0.95
C TRP A 84 -5.04 7.77 -0.60
N TRP A 85 -4.61 7.15 0.51
CA TRP A 85 -5.17 5.90 1.01
C TRP A 85 -6.66 6.02 1.27
N ALA A 86 -7.10 7.11 1.90
CA ALA A 86 -8.50 7.42 2.14
C ALA A 86 -9.30 7.54 0.84
N PHE A 87 -8.75 8.24 -0.17
CA PHE A 87 -9.39 8.41 -1.47
C PHE A 87 -9.57 7.10 -2.24
N LEU A 88 -8.67 6.14 -2.05
CA LEU A 88 -8.74 4.82 -2.70
C LEU A 88 -9.78 3.89 -2.06
N GLN A 89 -10.26 4.21 -0.86
CA GLN A 89 -11.16 3.32 -0.14
C GLN A 89 -12.49 3.16 -0.88
N PRO A 90 -13.12 1.97 -0.76
CA PRO A 90 -14.48 1.78 -1.22
C PRO A 90 -15.45 2.77 -0.57
N ASN A 91 -16.56 3.05 -1.25
CA ASN A 91 -17.58 4.02 -0.81
C ASN A 91 -18.24 3.66 0.54
N TRP A 92 -18.27 2.36 0.89
CA TRP A 92 -18.79 1.87 2.16
C TRP A 92 -17.81 2.08 3.32
N ARG A 93 -16.57 2.49 3.04
CA ARG A 93 -15.59 2.76 4.09
C ARG A 93 -15.96 4.05 4.82
N THR A 94 -16.07 3.95 6.14
CA THR A 94 -16.35 5.08 7.02
C THR A 94 -15.07 5.68 7.61
N PHE A 95 -15.08 7.00 7.78
CA PHE A 95 -13.97 7.79 8.33
C PHE A 95 -14.47 8.68 9.46
N GLY A 96 -13.61 8.92 10.45
CA GLY A 96 -13.86 9.86 11.54
C GLY A 96 -13.73 11.31 11.09
N GLU A 97 -14.07 12.25 11.99
CA GLU A 97 -13.91 13.69 11.75
C GLU A 97 -12.45 14.09 11.49
N ASP A 98 -11.51 13.33 12.05
CA ASP A 98 -10.07 13.43 11.84
C ASP A 98 -9.59 12.84 10.52
N LYS A 99 -10.51 12.39 9.66
CA LYS A 99 -10.25 11.71 8.37
C LYS A 99 -9.51 10.38 8.52
N ARG A 100 -9.50 9.77 9.71
CA ARG A 100 -8.94 8.43 9.91
C ARG A 100 -9.97 7.35 9.60
N PRO A 101 -9.56 6.24 8.97
CA PRO A 101 -10.44 5.07 8.82
C PRO A 101 -11.00 4.61 10.17
N LEU A 102 -12.32 4.48 10.28
CA LEU A 102 -12.95 3.90 11.47
C LEU A 102 -12.79 2.38 11.47
N PRO A 103 -12.90 1.67 12.61
CA PRO A 103 -12.86 0.21 12.61
C PRO A 103 -13.90 -0.40 11.66
N ILE A 104 -13.48 -1.33 10.81
CA ILE A 104 -14.40 -2.07 9.92
C ILE A 104 -15.26 -3.00 10.78
N ILE A 105 -16.57 -2.74 10.79
CA ILE A 105 -17.59 -3.56 11.45
C ILE A 105 -18.02 -4.72 10.52
N GLN A 106 -18.24 -4.40 9.25
CA GLN A 106 -18.65 -5.35 8.23
C GLN A 106 -18.04 -4.94 6.87
N PHE A 107 -17.62 -5.94 6.09
CA PHE A 107 -17.24 -5.74 4.69
C PHE A 107 -18.48 -5.79 3.78
N GLU A 108 -18.48 -4.96 2.75
CA GLU A 108 -19.46 -5.02 1.66
C GLU A 108 -18.83 -5.57 0.37
N ASP A 109 -19.61 -5.65 -0.71
CA ASP A 109 -19.22 -6.35 -1.94
C ASP A 109 -18.58 -5.45 -3.01
N ASP A 110 -18.59 -4.12 -2.86
CA ASP A 110 -17.95 -3.22 -3.84
C ASP A 110 -16.47 -3.01 -3.51
N TRP A 111 -15.60 -3.78 -4.18
CA TRP A 111 -14.15 -3.69 -4.02
C TRP A 111 -13.43 -3.03 -5.20
N LYS A 112 -14.16 -2.51 -6.19
CA LYS A 112 -13.60 -2.05 -7.47
C LYS A 112 -12.53 -0.96 -7.30
N SER A 113 -12.62 -0.13 -6.27
CA SER A 113 -11.65 0.94 -6.01
C SER A 113 -10.29 0.43 -5.50
N LEU A 114 -10.23 -0.79 -4.95
CA LEU A 114 -9.01 -1.41 -4.43
C LEU A 114 -8.58 -2.69 -5.16
N ASP A 115 -9.39 -3.19 -6.10
CA ASP A 115 -9.08 -4.37 -6.92
C ASP A 115 -8.06 -4.06 -8.03
N TYR A 116 -6.84 -3.74 -7.61
CA TYR A 116 -5.71 -3.46 -8.49
C TYR A 116 -4.57 -4.45 -8.19
N PHE A 117 -3.88 -4.91 -9.22
CA PHE A 117 -2.74 -5.83 -9.07
C PHE A 117 -1.59 -5.42 -10.00
N GLY A 118 -0.45 -6.08 -9.85
CA GLY A 118 0.72 -5.84 -10.67
C GLY A 118 1.45 -4.53 -10.34
N VAL A 119 2.34 -4.14 -11.25
CA VAL A 119 3.28 -3.01 -11.08
C VAL A 119 2.64 -1.64 -10.80
N ASN A 120 1.35 -1.47 -11.11
CA ASN A 120 0.60 -0.22 -10.91
C ASN A 120 -0.47 -0.31 -9.81
N GLY A 121 -0.60 -1.47 -9.15
CA GLY A 121 -1.54 -1.71 -8.06
C GLY A 121 -0.89 -1.56 -6.68
N TRP A 122 -1.21 -2.48 -5.77
CA TRP A 122 -0.76 -2.48 -4.36
C TRP A 122 0.76 -2.37 -4.19
N PHE A 123 1.55 -2.80 -5.16
CA PHE A 123 3.00 -2.56 -5.17
C PHE A 123 3.35 -1.08 -4.92
N SER A 124 2.60 -0.14 -5.51
CA SER A 124 2.83 1.28 -5.29
C SER A 124 2.53 1.67 -3.84
N LEU A 125 1.43 1.18 -3.27
CA LEU A 125 1.08 1.47 -1.88
C LEU A 125 2.15 0.95 -0.91
N LEU A 126 2.62 -0.28 -1.11
CA LEU A 126 3.70 -0.86 -0.30
C LEU A 126 5.03 -0.11 -0.47
N ALA A 127 5.31 0.47 -1.65
CA ALA A 127 6.48 1.31 -1.86
C ALA A 127 6.42 2.60 -1.02
N GLY A 128 5.24 3.24 -0.92
CA GLY A 128 5.06 4.41 -0.05
C GLY A 128 5.25 4.09 1.43
N ILE A 129 4.65 2.98 1.90
CA ILE A 129 4.84 2.49 3.27
C ILE A 129 6.31 2.19 3.55
N LYS A 130 7.02 1.58 2.59
CA LYS A 130 8.47 1.33 2.69
C LYS A 130 9.23 2.63 2.91
N TRP A 131 9.03 3.64 2.06
CA TRP A 131 9.76 4.92 2.16
C TRP A 131 9.49 5.63 3.47
N TRP A 132 8.23 5.63 3.94
CA TRP A 132 7.88 6.20 5.24
C TRP A 132 8.59 5.46 6.37
N GLY A 133 8.50 4.13 6.42
CA GLY A 133 9.12 3.32 7.47
C GLY A 133 10.66 3.42 7.49
N GLU A 134 11.29 3.46 6.33
CA GLU A 134 12.75 3.69 6.22
C GLU A 134 13.17 5.05 6.75
N SER A 135 12.33 6.07 6.57
CA SER A 135 12.61 7.43 7.04
C SER A 135 12.44 7.53 8.56
N LEU A 136 11.43 6.87 9.13
CA LEU A 136 11.24 6.74 10.58
C LEU A 136 12.39 5.99 11.23
N LYS A 137 12.87 4.89 10.62
CA LYS A 137 14.01 4.11 11.13
C LYS A 137 15.34 4.89 11.15
N GLN A 138 15.46 5.91 10.29
CA GLN A 138 16.64 6.78 10.24
C GLN A 138 16.56 7.94 11.25
N ALA A 139 15.40 8.20 11.84
CA ALA A 139 15.26 9.22 12.86
C ALA A 139 15.81 8.73 14.20
N ASP A 140 16.44 9.64 14.96
CA ASP A 140 16.87 9.38 16.34
C ASP A 140 15.64 9.20 17.26
N ASP A 141 15.76 8.38 18.30
CA ASP A 141 14.66 7.74 19.06
C ASP A 141 13.68 8.70 19.77
N SER A 142 13.92 10.01 19.80
CA SER A 142 13.25 10.91 20.75
C SER A 142 12.07 11.73 20.21
N GLY A 143 11.76 11.72 18.91
CA GLY A 143 10.86 12.71 18.31
C GLY A 143 9.63 12.22 17.53
N TRP A 144 9.66 11.01 16.98
CA TRP A 144 8.73 10.59 15.90
C TRP A 144 7.71 9.53 16.34
N ASN A 145 7.39 9.49 17.63
CA ASN A 145 6.49 8.48 18.19
C ASN A 145 5.06 8.59 17.64
N GLU A 146 4.60 9.79 17.31
CA GLU A 146 3.28 10.00 16.73
C GLU A 146 3.24 9.50 15.29
N GLU A 147 4.25 9.83 14.49
CA GLU A 147 4.38 9.39 13.10
C GLU A 147 4.63 7.89 12.99
N LEU A 148 5.34 7.29 13.95
CA LEU A 148 5.48 5.84 14.05
C LEU A 148 4.13 5.17 14.33
N ARG A 149 3.35 5.69 15.28
CA ARG A 149 1.99 5.19 15.56
C ARG A 149 1.08 5.33 14.35
N GLU A 150 1.16 6.45 13.64
CA GLU A 150 0.38 6.67 12.41
C GLU A 150 0.77 5.67 11.32
N TRP A 151 2.07 5.46 11.12
CA TRP A 151 2.58 4.50 10.15
C TRP A 151 2.14 3.07 10.46
N GLU A 152 2.22 2.65 11.74
CA GLU A 152 1.72 1.34 12.17
C GLU A 152 0.21 1.20 11.97
N PHE A 153 -0.56 2.24 12.32
CA PHE A 153 -2.01 2.26 12.16
C PHE A 153 -2.42 2.11 10.70
N ILE A 154 -1.78 2.83 9.78
CA ILE A 154 -2.08 2.74 8.34
C ILE A 154 -1.70 1.35 7.79
N ILE A 155 -0.59 0.75 8.24
CA ILE A 155 -0.23 -0.62 7.82
C ILE A 155 -1.30 -1.62 8.24
N GLU A 156 -1.80 -1.50 9.47
CA GLU A 156 -2.84 -2.40 9.97
C GLU A 156 -4.15 -2.25 9.19
N ASP A 157 -4.57 -1.01 8.91
CA ASP A 157 -5.75 -0.75 8.11
C ASP A 157 -5.59 -1.28 6.68
N MET A 158 -4.44 -1.03 6.04
CA MET A 158 -4.10 -1.57 4.73
C MET A 158 -4.10 -3.10 4.70
N ALA A 159 -3.53 -3.75 5.72
CA ALA A 159 -3.51 -5.21 5.82
C ALA A 159 -4.93 -5.76 5.96
N LYS A 160 -5.77 -5.14 6.80
CA LYS A 160 -7.17 -5.53 6.97
C LYS A 160 -7.97 -5.38 5.68
N MET A 161 -7.76 -4.29 4.94
CA MET A 161 -8.41 -4.06 3.65
C MET A 161 -7.96 -5.04 2.57
N LEU A 162 -6.66 -5.35 2.51
CA LEU A 162 -6.12 -6.31 1.55
C LEU A 162 -6.59 -7.74 1.83
N ASP A 163 -6.64 -8.14 3.10
CA ASP A 163 -7.18 -9.44 3.51
C ASP A 163 -8.68 -9.58 3.19
N GLY A 164 -9.45 -8.51 3.42
CA GLY A 164 -10.85 -8.42 3.01
C GLY A 164 -11.05 -8.60 1.51
N LEU A 165 -10.26 -7.88 0.69
CA LEU A 165 -10.26 -8.03 -0.76
C LEU A 165 -9.92 -9.46 -1.20
N ILE A 166 -8.86 -10.04 -0.64
CA ILE A 166 -8.44 -11.42 -0.95
C ILE A 166 -9.55 -12.41 -0.60
N SER A 167 -10.18 -12.25 0.56
CA SER A 167 -11.28 -13.09 1.01
C SER A 167 -12.49 -12.99 0.07
N TYR A 168 -12.89 -11.77 -0.30
CA TYR A 168 -13.95 -11.51 -1.28
C TYR A 168 -13.66 -12.18 -2.63
N LYS A 169 -12.43 -12.07 -3.12
CA LYS A 169 -12.04 -12.69 -4.41
C LYS A 169 -12.06 -14.21 -4.35
N LYS A 170 -11.66 -14.81 -3.22
CA LYS A 170 -11.69 -16.28 -3.05
C LYS A 170 -13.13 -16.82 -3.05
N THR A 171 -14.06 -16.14 -2.38
CA THR A 171 -15.47 -16.56 -2.36
C THR A 171 -16.11 -16.44 -3.75
N HIS A 172 -15.85 -15.36 -4.47
CA HIS A 172 -16.46 -15.10 -5.78
C HIS A 172 -15.80 -15.84 -6.95
N ALA A 173 -14.52 -16.21 -6.84
CA ALA A 173 -13.87 -17.09 -7.81
C ALA A 173 -14.44 -18.51 -7.80
N THR A 174 -14.96 -18.96 -6.65
CA THR A 174 -15.51 -20.32 -6.47
C THR A 174 -16.94 -20.44 -7.03
N SER A 175 -17.64 -19.32 -7.24
CA SER A 175 -19.02 -19.29 -7.79
C SER A 175 -19.10 -19.32 -9.32
N SER A 176 -17.96 -19.41 -10.02
CA SER A 176 -17.89 -19.41 -11.49
C SER A 176 -17.53 -20.77 -12.11
N ASN A 177 -17.65 -21.87 -11.35
CA ASN A 177 -17.46 -23.25 -11.83
C ASN A 177 -18.78 -24.01 -11.88
#